data_AF-A0A522K5I3-F1
#
_entry.id   AF-A0A522K5I3-F1
#
_cell.length_a   1.000
_cell.length_b   1.000
_cell.length_c   1.000
_cell.angle_alpha   90.00
_cell.angle_beta   90.00
_cell.angle_gamma   90.00
#
_symmetry.space_group_name_H-M   'P 1'
#
loop_
_entity.id
_entity.type
_entity.pdbx_description
1 polymer ?
#
loop_
_entity_poly.entity_id
_entity_poly.type
_entity_poly.pdbx_seq_one_letter_code
_entity_poly.pdbx_strand_id
1 'polypeptide(L)' 'MGLSISDALRLLMQRVADECRLPFNVKVPSVTTRKAITELEAGRGQWFASVDDLMAALHADD' A
#
# COMPACT_ATOMS: atom_id res chain seq x y z
N MET A 1 -23.19 16.54 13.26
CA MET A 1 -23.76 15.27 12.76
C MET A 1 -23.94 14.38 13.98
N GLY A 2 -25.17 14.20 14.47
CA GLY A 2 -25.50 13.61 15.79
C GLY A 2 -25.31 12.09 15.89
N LEU A 3 -24.22 11.57 15.34
CA LEU A 3 -23.88 10.15 15.44
C LEU A 3 -23.11 9.89 16.73
N SER A 4 -23.50 8.85 17.46
CA SER A 4 -22.68 8.36 18.58
C SER A 4 -21.41 7.68 18.06
N ILE A 5 -20.39 7.58 18.91
CA ILE A 5 -19.15 6.84 18.59
C ILE A 5 -19.48 5.40 18.19
N SER A 6 -20.45 4.78 18.87
CA SER A 6 -20.92 3.44 18.56
C SER A 6 -21.55 3.35 17.18
N ASP A 7 -22.32 4.35 16.75
CA ASP A 7 -22.93 4.36 15.42
C ASP A 7 -21.89 4.58 14.32
N ALA A 8 -20.89 5.44 14.57
CA ALA A 8 -19.78 5.62 13.66
C ALA A 8 -18.97 4.33 13.46
N LEU A 9 -18.73 3.57 14.54
CA LEU A 9 -18.02 2.28 14.46
C LEU A 9 -18.82 1.22 13.69
N ARG A 10 -20.14 1.14 13.90
CA ARG A 10 -21.00 0.22 13.13
C ARG A 10 -20.96 0.53 11.64
N LEU A 11 -21.06 1.81 11.28
CA LEU A 11 -21.00 2.25 9.89
C LEU A 11 -19.63 1.94 9.26
N LEU A 12 -18.54 2.15 10.00
CA LEU A 12 -17.19 1.78 9.58
C LEU A 12 -17.10 0.26 9.29
N MET A 13 -17.54 -0.57 10.24
CA MET A 13 -17.45 -2.03 10.10
C MET A 13 -18.33 -2.55 8.95
N GLN A 14 -19.52 -1.99 8.76
CA GLN A 14 -20.40 -2.36 7.66
C GLN A 14 -19.76 -2.02 6.30
N ARG A 15 -19.16 -0.84 6.17
CA ARG A 15 -18.42 -0.44 4.95
C ARG A 15 -17.22 -1.35 4.67
N VAL A 16 -16.51 -1.77 5.71
CA VAL A 16 -15.37 -2.70 5.57
C VAL A 16 -15.84 -4.07 5.10
N ALA A 17 -16.98 -4.57 5.62
CA ALA A 17 -17.55 -5.84 5.19
C ALA A 17 -18.06 -5.80 3.74
N ASP A 18 -18.71 -4.71 3.33
CA ASP A 18 -19.29 -4.58 1.99
C ASP A 18 -18.23 -4.34 0.90
N GLU A 19 -17.22 -3.52 1.20
CA GLU A 19 -16.22 -3.09 0.21
C GLU A 19 -14.88 -3.85 0.30
N CYS A 20 -14.73 -4.75 1.28
CA CYS A 20 -13.50 -5.50 1.58
C CYS A 20 -12.23 -4.61 1.68
N ARG A 21 -12.41 -3.35 2.07
CA ARG A 21 -11.34 -2.36 2.18
C ARG A 21 -11.65 -1.36 3.27
N LEU A 22 -10.61 -0.75 3.82
CA LEU A 22 -10.78 0.35 4.76
C LEU A 22 -11.34 1.58 4.02
N PRO A 23 -12.32 2.31 4.60
CA PRO A 23 -12.91 3.50 3.98
C PRO A 23 -12.02 4.73 4.13
N PHE A 24 -10.72 4.56 3.91
CA PHE A 24 -9.75 5.64 3.84
C PHE A 24 -9.09 5.58 2.47
N ASN A 25 -9.18 6.68 1.75
CA ASN A 25 -8.71 6.76 0.36
C ASN A 25 -7.18 6.66 0.22
N VAL A 26 -6.43 6.78 1.31
CA VAL A 26 -4.97 6.89 1.28
C VAL A 26 -4.37 5.99 2.33
N LYS A 27 -3.80 4.86 1.89
CA LYS A 27 -2.75 4.20 2.67
C LYS A 27 -1.57 5.17 2.70
N VAL A 28 -1.38 5.85 3.83
CA VAL A 28 -0.19 6.69 4.02
C VAL A 28 1.03 5.76 3.88
N PRO A 29 1.96 6.04 2.94
CA PRO A 29 3.14 5.20 2.79
C PRO A 29 3.85 5.07 4.14
N SER A 30 4.14 3.84 4.53
CA SER A 30 4.91 3.56 5.74
C SER A 30 6.29 4.20 5.62
N VAL A 31 7.01 4.31 6.74
CA VAL A 31 8.36 4.90 6.74
C VAL A 31 9.29 4.16 5.78
N THR A 32 9.16 2.83 5.68
CA THR A 32 9.96 2.01 4.75
C THR A 32 9.60 2.27 3.30
N THR A 33 8.31 2.31 2.96
CA THR A 33 7.84 2.61 1.59
C THR A 33 8.26 4.02 1.18
N ARG A 34 8.21 5.00 2.08
CA ARG A 34 8.65 6.37 1.78
C ARG A 34 10.14 6.44 1.48
N LYS A 35 10.98 5.74 2.24
CA LYS A 35 12.43 5.64 1.97
C LYS A 35 12.71 5.03 0.61
N ALA A 36 12.03 3.93 0.28
CA ALA A 36 12.15 3.28 -1.02
C ALA A 36 11.73 4.21 -2.17
N ILE A 37 10.63 4.97 -2.01
CA ILE A 37 10.21 5.99 -2.99
C ILE A 37 11.30 7.05 -3.18
N THR A 38 11.85 7.59 -2.09
CA THR A 38 12.92 8.60 -2.16
C THR A 38 14.20 8.04 -2.79
N GLU A 39 14.54 6.77 -2.55
CA GLU A 39 15.68 6.10 -3.20
C GLU A 39 15.47 5.91 -4.70
N LEU A 40 14.25 5.53 -5.12
CA LEU A 40 13.85 5.46 -6.52
C LEU A 40 13.88 6.84 -7.19
N GLU A 41 13.35 7.87 -6.54
CA GLU A 41 13.40 9.27 -7.00
C GLU A 41 14.83 9.79 -7.12
N ALA A 42 15.73 9.37 -6.22
CA ALA A 42 17.15 9.68 -6.28
C ALA A 42 17.92 8.91 -7.38
N GLY A 43 17.22 8.12 -8.21
CA GLY A 43 17.80 7.38 -9.33
C GLY A 43 18.56 6.11 -8.91
N ARG A 44 18.40 5.63 -7.68
CA ARG A 44 19.03 4.39 -7.17
C ARG A 44 18.19 3.13 -7.43
N GLY A 45 17.24 3.20 -8.35
CA GLY A 45 16.46 2.04 -8.78
C GLY A 45 17.27 1.06 -9.64
N GLN A 46 16.96 -0.23 -9.53
CA GLN A 46 17.49 -1.23 -10.46
C GLN A 46 16.73 -1.15 -11.78
N TRP A 47 17.48 -1.25 -12.89
CA TRP A 47 16.94 -1.28 -14.24
C TRP A 47 17.15 -2.67 -14.83
N PHE A 48 16.10 -3.23 -15.42
CA PHE A 48 16.15 -4.52 -16.09
C PHE A 48 15.81 -4.34 -17.57
N ALA A 49 16.50 -5.06 -18.44
CA ALA A 49 16.29 -4.98 -19.88
C ALA A 49 15.09 -5.81 -20.35
N SER A 50 14.66 -6.80 -19.56
CA SER A 50 13.53 -7.68 -19.86
C SER A 50 12.75 -8.06 -18.60
N VAL A 51 11.52 -8.53 -18.79
CA VAL A 51 10.70 -9.07 -17.69
C VAL A 51 11.34 -10.35 -17.13
N ASP A 52 11.99 -11.15 -17.99
CA ASP A 52 12.67 -12.38 -17.56
C ASP A 52 13.84 -12.08 -16.62
N ASP A 53 14.63 -11.02 -16.89
CA ASP A 53 15.73 -10.59 -16.01
C ASP A 53 15.22 -10.06 -14.66
N LEU A 54 14.09 -9.35 -14.65
CA LEU A 54 13.43 -8.88 -13.42
C LEU A 54 12.97 -10.06 -12.57
N MET A 55 12.30 -11.05 -13.18
CA MET A 55 11.79 -12.22 -12.47
C MET A 55 12.94 -13.10 -11.97
N ALA A 56 14.00 -13.27 -12.75
CA ALA A 56 15.20 -13.99 -12.33
C ALA A 56 15.88 -13.33 -11.12
N ALA A 57 15.98 -12.00 -11.10
CA ALA A 57 16.53 -11.26 -9.96
C ALA A 57 15.62 -11.34 -8.72
N LEU A 58 14.30 -11.29 -8.89
CA LEU A 58 13.34 -11.37 -7.78
C LEU A 58 13.32 -12.76 -7.12
N HIS A 59 13.51 -13.82 -7.91
CA HIS A 59 13.53 -15.20 -7.42
C HIS A 59 14.92 -15.68 -6.97
N ALA A 60 15.96 -14.86 -7.09
CA ALA A 60 17.31 -15.24 -6.67
C ALA A 60 17.52 -15.22 -5.14
N ASP A 61 16.61 -14.58 -4.39
CA ASP A 61 16.64 -14.45 -2.92
C ASP A 61 15.67 -15.41 -2.18
N ASP A 62 15.03 -16.36 -2.89
CA ASP A 62 14.19 -17.45 -2.32
C ASP A 62 15.01 -18.68 -1.88
#